data_AF-A0A5N7ZGW8-F1
#
_entry.id   AF-A0A5N7ZGW8-F1
#
_cell.length_a   1.000
_cell.length_b   1.000
_cell.length_c   1.000
_cell.angle_alpha   90.00
_cell.angle_beta   90.00
_cell.angle_gamma   90.00
#
_symmetry.space_group_name_H-M   'P 1'
#
loop_
_entity.id
_entity.type
_entity.pdbx_description
1 polymer ?
#
loop_
_entity_poly.entity_id
_entity_poly.type
_entity_poly.pdbx_seq_one_letter_code
_entity_poly.pdbx_strand_id
1 'polypeptide(L)'
;TIIDFEDGINLGLVEEDFALEYLVKLVGHIMDRKKYNSLITKEDRISYLRALAISSLISDAVRVFLENEEAILQGKFHMALMDKSQYKAQMDDIIKISVKNIYQSNDVIEKEIMGYQVINTLLDKFCTAYNNKFEGTATNYDQLLLKLLPEKFVTEKMSLYERLMHICHFISMLTDGKALQIFNIIKG
;
A
#
# COMPACT_ATOMS: atom_id res chain seq x y z
N THR A 1 8.97 -0.54 1.04
CA THR A 1 10.09 0.17 0.40
C THR A 1 11.22 -0.73 -0.04
N ILE A 2 12.04 -1.32 0.84
CA ILE A 2 13.20 -2.14 0.39
C ILE A 2 12.75 -3.40 -0.37
N ILE A 3 11.68 -4.04 0.09
CA ILE A 3 11.08 -5.20 -0.58
C ILE A 3 10.53 -4.80 -1.95
N ASP A 4 9.70 -3.75 -2.00
CA ASP A 4 9.17 -3.24 -3.28
C ASP A 4 10.29 -2.84 -4.25
N PHE A 5 11.41 -2.31 -3.73
CA PHE A 5 12.58 -1.96 -4.53
C PHE A 5 13.26 -3.21 -5.11
N GLU A 6 13.43 -4.28 -4.33
CA GLU A 6 13.88 -5.59 -4.83
C GLU A 6 12.93 -6.14 -5.89
N ASP A 7 11.61 -6.09 -5.67
CA ASP A 7 10.63 -6.55 -6.65
C ASP A 7 10.73 -5.74 -7.94
N GLY A 8 10.92 -4.42 -7.84
CA GLY A 8 11.17 -3.56 -9.00
C GLY A 8 12.42 -3.93 -9.80
N ILE A 9 13.49 -4.39 -9.13
CA ILE A 9 14.69 -4.90 -9.80
C ILE A 9 14.39 -6.23 -10.51
N ASN A 10 13.72 -7.15 -9.81
CA ASN A 10 13.37 -8.47 -10.34
C ASN A 10 12.41 -8.38 -11.54
N LEU A 11 11.52 -7.37 -11.55
CA LEU A 11 10.63 -7.06 -12.67
C LEU A 11 11.32 -6.29 -13.81
N GLY A 12 12.61 -5.95 -13.67
CA GLY A 12 13.36 -5.18 -14.66
C GLY A 12 12.97 -3.71 -14.77
N LEU A 13 12.23 -3.17 -13.80
CA LEU A 13 11.80 -1.76 -13.76
C LEU A 13 12.92 -0.83 -13.28
N VAL A 14 13.89 -1.36 -12.56
CA VAL A 14 15.08 -0.64 -12.11
C VAL A 14 16.31 -1.40 -12.59
N GLU A 15 17.25 -0.70 -13.24
CA GLU A 15 18.50 -1.33 -13.64
C GLU A 15 19.29 -1.80 -12.41
N GLU A 16 19.71 -3.05 -12.47
CA GLU A 16 20.29 -3.78 -11.35
C GLU A 16 21.60 -3.17 -10.87
N ASP A 17 22.53 -2.87 -11.77
CA ASP A 17 23.84 -2.29 -11.41
C ASP A 17 23.66 -0.95 -10.66
N PHE A 18 22.66 -0.17 -11.06
CA PHE A 18 22.29 1.08 -10.40
C PHE A 18 21.65 0.82 -9.03
N ALA A 19 20.74 -0.17 -8.93
CA ALA A 19 20.04 -0.49 -7.69
C ALA A 19 20.96 -1.07 -6.60
N LEU A 20 21.94 -1.88 -6.99
CA LEU A 20 22.96 -2.40 -6.09
C LEU A 20 23.77 -1.28 -5.43
N GLU A 21 24.04 -0.18 -6.15
CA GLU A 21 24.72 0.98 -5.58
C GLU A 21 23.94 1.62 -4.42
N TYR A 22 22.61 1.74 -4.53
CA TYR A 22 21.77 2.28 -3.46
C TYR A 22 21.76 1.37 -2.22
N LEU A 23 21.63 0.06 -2.42
CA LEU A 23 21.67 -0.89 -1.32
C LEU A 23 23.04 -0.93 -0.65
N VAL A 24 24.13 -0.90 -1.42
CA VAL A 24 25.50 -0.87 -0.88
C VAL A 24 25.74 0.40 -0.05
N LYS A 25 25.20 1.56 -0.43
CA LYS A 25 25.28 2.80 0.37
C LYS A 25 24.60 2.67 1.74
N LEU A 26 23.58 1.82 1.87
CA LEU A 26 22.95 1.51 3.16
C LEU A 26 23.80 0.56 4.02
N VAL A 27 24.41 -0.46 3.41
CA VAL A 27 24.98 -1.61 4.15
C VAL A 27 26.51 -1.68 4.13
N GLY A 28 27.18 -0.75 3.45
CA GLY A 28 28.61 -0.86 3.13
C GLY A 28 29.54 -1.03 4.35
N HIS A 29 29.13 -0.58 5.53
CA HIS A 29 29.88 -0.69 6.78
C HIS A 29 29.74 -2.06 7.48
N ILE A 30 28.67 -2.83 7.21
CA ILE A 30 28.43 -4.17 7.77
C ILE A 30 28.54 -5.29 6.74
N MET A 31 28.71 -4.94 5.46
CA MET A 31 28.76 -5.92 4.38
C MET A 31 30.08 -6.71 4.41
N ASP A 32 29.97 -8.04 4.47
CA ASP A 32 31.10 -8.93 4.22
C ASP A 32 31.33 -9.02 2.71
N ARG A 33 32.35 -8.30 2.24
CA ARG A 33 32.73 -8.26 0.81
C ARG A 33 33.12 -9.63 0.27
N LYS A 34 33.72 -10.51 1.08
CA LYS A 34 34.09 -11.86 0.63
C LYS A 34 32.84 -12.69 0.40
N LYS A 35 31.90 -12.64 1.36
CA LYS A 35 30.60 -13.31 1.22
C LYS A 35 29.84 -12.78 0.00
N TYR A 36 29.71 -11.46 -0.15
CA TYR A 36 29.03 -10.84 -1.29
C TYR A 36 29.62 -11.30 -2.63
N ASN A 37 30.95 -11.25 -2.77
CA ASN A 37 31.62 -11.65 -4.00
C ASN A 37 31.54 -13.16 -4.28
N SER A 38 31.30 -13.99 -3.27
CA SER A 38 31.10 -15.44 -3.44
C SER A 38 29.70 -15.81 -3.95
N LEU A 39 28.74 -14.88 -3.87
CA LEU A 39 27.38 -15.10 -4.38
C LEU A 39 27.40 -15.09 -5.90
N ILE A 40 26.88 -16.17 -6.48
CA ILE A 40 26.90 -16.42 -7.93
C ILE A 40 25.72 -15.71 -8.60
N THR A 41 24.53 -15.85 -8.03
CA THR A 41 23.31 -15.32 -8.63
C THR A 41 23.03 -13.90 -8.18
N LYS A 42 22.30 -13.19 -9.04
CA LYS A 42 21.85 -11.81 -8.80
C LYS A 42 20.83 -11.75 -7.68
N GLU A 43 19.87 -12.67 -7.70
CA GLU A 43 18.86 -12.85 -6.66
C GLU A 43 19.50 -13.05 -5.28
N ASP A 44 20.55 -13.87 -5.18
CA ASP A 44 21.28 -14.08 -3.92
C ASP A 44 21.94 -12.78 -3.42
N ARG A 45 22.55 -12.01 -4.32
CA ARG A 45 23.20 -10.73 -3.99
C ARG A 45 22.18 -9.71 -3.49
N ILE A 46 21.06 -9.55 -4.19
CA ILE A 46 19.98 -8.63 -3.81
C ILE A 46 19.37 -9.07 -2.48
N SER A 47 19.03 -10.36 -2.33
CA SER A 47 18.49 -10.91 -1.09
C SER A 47 19.45 -10.72 0.09
N TYR A 48 20.75 -10.89 -0.11
CA TYR A 48 21.76 -10.65 0.92
C TYR A 48 21.85 -9.17 1.30
N LEU A 49 21.91 -8.26 0.33
CA LEU A 49 21.94 -6.82 0.57
C LEU A 49 20.66 -6.34 1.26
N ARG A 50 19.49 -6.85 0.87
CA ARG A 50 18.21 -6.59 1.53
C ARG A 50 18.27 -6.97 3.01
N ALA A 51 18.75 -8.18 3.32
CA ALA A 51 18.81 -8.65 4.70
C ALA A 51 19.67 -7.72 5.57
N LEU A 52 20.83 -7.30 5.04
CA LEU A 52 21.69 -6.33 5.71
C LEU A 52 21.04 -4.95 5.85
N ALA A 53 20.34 -4.48 4.81
CA ALA A 53 19.69 -3.17 4.80
C ALA A 53 18.57 -3.13 5.85
N ILE A 54 17.71 -4.15 5.87
CA ILE A 54 16.65 -4.29 6.87
C ILE A 54 17.25 -4.34 8.28
N SER A 55 18.30 -5.12 8.50
CA SER A 55 18.98 -5.18 9.80
C SER A 55 19.51 -3.81 10.23
N SER A 56 20.16 -3.08 9.33
CA SER A 56 20.72 -1.74 9.60
C SER A 56 19.64 -0.73 9.95
N LEU A 57 18.55 -0.72 9.17
CA LEU A 57 17.41 0.17 9.37
C LEU A 57 16.69 -0.12 10.68
N ILE A 58 16.54 -1.40 11.06
CA ILE A 58 15.98 -1.80 12.35
C ILE A 58 16.86 -1.31 13.50
N SER A 59 18.17 -1.58 13.45
CA SER A 59 19.09 -1.15 14.51
C SER A 59 19.08 0.36 14.69
N ASP A 60 19.02 1.11 13.59
CA ASP A 60 18.96 2.57 13.64
C ASP A 60 17.60 3.09 14.14
N ALA A 61 16.49 2.47 13.74
CA ALA A 61 15.16 2.80 14.26
C ALA A 61 15.07 2.55 15.78
N VAL A 62 15.64 1.45 16.27
CA VAL A 62 15.75 1.15 17.70
C VAL A 62 16.59 2.22 18.41
N ARG A 63 17.74 2.60 17.85
CA ARG A 63 18.58 3.68 18.39
C ARG A 63 17.79 4.99 18.50
N VAL A 64 17.13 5.42 17.42
CA VAL A 64 16.31 6.65 17.40
C VAL A 64 15.18 6.56 18.43
N PHE A 65 14.51 5.42 18.54
CA PHE A 65 13.44 5.22 19.52
C PHE A 65 13.97 5.40 20.95
N LEU A 66 15.06 4.73 21.31
CA LEU A 66 15.66 4.79 22.65
C LEU A 66 16.18 6.20 22.98
N GLU A 67 16.82 6.87 22.02
CA GLU A 67 17.29 8.26 22.18
C GLU A 67 16.16 9.27 22.41
N ASN A 68 14.93 8.94 22.00
CA ASN A 68 13.77 9.83 22.08
C ASN A 68 12.63 9.27 22.96
N GLU A 69 12.91 8.25 23.78
CA GLU A 69 11.91 7.51 24.54
C GLU A 69 11.02 8.41 25.39
N GLU A 70 11.60 9.35 26.15
CA GLU A 70 10.85 10.27 27.00
C GLU A 70 9.89 11.16 26.19
N ALA A 71 10.35 11.67 25.04
CA ALA A 71 9.53 12.52 24.18
C ALA A 71 8.38 11.73 23.55
N ILE A 72 8.62 10.47 23.16
CA ILE A 72 7.60 9.56 22.63
C ILE A 72 6.55 9.27 23.69
N LEU A 73 6.97 8.91 24.92
CA LEU A 73 6.05 8.63 26.04
C LEU A 73 5.18 9.85 26.41
N GLN A 74 5.74 11.05 26.27
CA GLN A 74 5.00 12.30 26.50
C GLN A 74 4.10 12.71 25.32
N GLY A 75 4.10 11.97 24.20
CA GLY A 75 3.38 12.33 22.98
C GLY A 75 3.92 13.57 22.28
N LYS A 76 5.18 13.96 22.54
CA LYS A 76 5.86 15.15 22.01
C LYS A 76 6.77 14.87 20.81
N PHE A 77 6.87 13.62 20.39
CA PHE A 77 7.63 13.22 19.20
C PHE A 77 6.72 13.26 17.97
N HIS A 78 6.71 14.39 17.26
CA HIS A 78 5.79 14.66 16.14
C HIS A 78 6.34 14.27 14.75
N MET A 79 7.27 13.33 14.70
CA MET A 79 7.92 12.87 13.47
C MET A 79 7.93 11.34 13.42
N ALA A 80 8.21 10.73 12.26
CA ALA A 80 8.49 9.30 12.20
C ALA A 80 9.93 9.01 12.65
N LEU A 81 10.19 7.81 13.18
CA LEU A 81 11.55 7.41 13.60
C LEU A 81 12.55 7.52 12.44
N MET A 82 12.14 7.12 11.25
CA MET A 82 13.00 7.15 10.08
C MET A 82 13.35 8.56 9.61
N ASP A 83 12.61 9.60 10.01
CA ASP A 83 12.95 10.99 9.70
C ASP A 83 14.19 11.49 10.48
N LYS A 84 14.50 10.83 11.60
CA LYS A 84 15.72 11.06 12.40
C LYS A 84 16.79 9.98 12.15
N SER A 85 16.54 9.07 11.22
CA SER A 85 17.49 8.03 10.85
C SER A 85 18.73 8.61 10.20
N GLN A 86 19.88 8.02 10.49
CA GLN A 86 21.12 8.35 9.76
C GLN A 86 21.05 7.93 8.28
N TYR A 87 20.13 7.02 7.93
CA TYR A 87 19.92 6.53 6.58
C TYR A 87 18.83 7.29 5.81
N LYS A 88 18.32 8.40 6.36
CA LYS A 88 17.20 9.15 5.76
C LYS A 88 17.46 9.51 4.29
N ALA A 89 18.64 10.04 3.98
CA ALA A 89 18.99 10.43 2.62
C ALA A 89 18.98 9.25 1.64
N GLN A 90 19.59 8.12 2.04
CA GLN A 90 19.64 6.91 1.22
C GLN A 90 18.26 6.30 1.01
N MET A 91 17.40 6.34 2.04
CA MET A 91 16.02 5.88 1.94
C MET A 91 15.19 6.79 1.04
N ASP A 92 15.38 8.11 1.11
CA ASP A 92 14.71 9.07 0.22
C ASP A 92 15.08 8.83 -1.24
N ASP A 93 16.35 8.56 -1.52
CA ASP A 93 16.81 8.23 -2.87
C ASP A 93 16.15 6.95 -3.40
N ILE A 94 16.09 5.90 -2.59
CA ILE A 94 15.41 4.64 -2.94
C ILE A 94 13.92 4.91 -3.20
N ILE A 95 13.23 5.62 -2.30
CA ILE A 95 11.81 5.96 -2.46
C ILE A 95 11.58 6.73 -3.75
N LYS A 96 12.44 7.72 -4.06
CA LYS A 96 12.34 8.54 -5.26
C LYS A 96 12.43 7.69 -6.54
N ILE A 97 13.34 6.72 -6.57
CA ILE A 97 13.46 5.79 -7.69
C ILE A 97 12.28 4.83 -7.74
N SER A 98 11.85 4.28 -6.61
CA SER A 98 10.68 3.41 -6.53
C SER A 98 9.43 4.11 -7.05
N VAL A 99 9.21 5.38 -6.67
CA VAL A 99 8.09 6.18 -7.19
C VAL A 99 8.18 6.30 -8.71
N LYS A 100 9.33 6.75 -9.22
CA LYS A 100 9.51 7.02 -10.64
C LYS A 100 9.36 5.77 -11.52
N ASN A 101 9.94 4.65 -11.09
CA ASN A 101 10.12 3.49 -11.96
C ASN A 101 9.17 2.34 -11.64
N ILE A 102 8.71 2.21 -10.38
CA ILE A 102 7.90 1.07 -9.93
C ILE A 102 6.44 1.49 -9.81
N TYR A 103 6.15 2.47 -8.95
CA TYR A 103 4.78 2.91 -8.66
C TYR A 103 4.16 3.71 -9.81
N GLN A 104 4.98 4.35 -10.65
CA GLN A 104 4.54 5.05 -11.86
C GLN A 104 4.78 4.22 -13.14
N SER A 105 4.99 2.91 -13.02
CA SER A 105 5.02 2.03 -14.19
C SER A 105 3.65 1.99 -14.86
N ASN A 106 3.62 1.76 -16.18
CA ASN A 106 2.37 1.72 -16.95
C ASN A 106 1.39 0.68 -16.37
N ASP A 107 1.88 -0.51 -16.03
CA ASP A 107 1.07 -1.58 -15.44
C ASP A 107 0.40 -1.17 -14.11
N VAL A 108 1.09 -0.39 -13.28
CA VAL A 108 0.52 0.12 -12.02
C VAL A 108 -0.51 1.20 -12.30
N ILE A 109 -0.20 2.15 -13.19
CA ILE A 109 -1.12 3.24 -13.57
C ILE A 109 -2.42 2.67 -14.15
N GLU A 110 -2.34 1.69 -15.06
CA GLU A 110 -3.52 1.06 -15.65
C GLU A 110 -4.38 0.37 -14.58
N LYS A 111 -3.76 -0.37 -13.65
CA LYS A 111 -4.45 -1.01 -12.52
C LYS A 111 -5.10 0.00 -11.60
N GLU A 112 -4.44 1.12 -11.29
CA GLU A 112 -4.98 2.17 -10.44
C GLU A 112 -6.18 2.87 -11.09
N ILE A 113 -6.12 3.15 -12.41
CA ILE A 113 -7.25 3.72 -13.16
C ILE A 113 -8.46 2.77 -13.11
N MET A 114 -8.23 1.47 -13.35
CA MET A 114 -9.29 0.46 -13.25
C MET A 114 -9.86 0.40 -11.83
N GLY A 115 -9.00 0.39 -10.80
CA GLY A 115 -9.39 0.40 -9.39
C GLY A 115 -10.25 1.62 -9.05
N TYR A 116 -9.87 2.80 -9.52
CA TYR A 116 -10.65 4.03 -9.34
C TYR A 116 -12.05 3.91 -9.96
N GLN A 117 -12.15 3.41 -11.18
CA GLN A 117 -13.44 3.23 -11.84
C GLN A 117 -14.34 2.22 -11.12
N VAL A 118 -13.75 1.12 -10.64
CA VAL A 118 -14.44 0.08 -9.87
C VAL A 118 -15.02 0.68 -8.60
N ILE A 119 -14.18 1.28 -7.74
CA ILE A 119 -14.62 1.81 -6.45
C ILE A 119 -15.66 2.92 -6.61
N ASN A 120 -15.47 3.85 -7.56
CA ASN A 120 -16.46 4.91 -7.80
C ASN A 120 -17.81 4.35 -8.25
N THR A 121 -17.81 3.35 -9.14
CA THR A 121 -19.06 2.75 -9.61
C THR A 121 -19.77 2.02 -8.47
N LEU A 122 -19.03 1.28 -7.64
CA LEU A 122 -19.62 0.61 -6.49
C LEU A 122 -20.21 1.62 -5.49
N LEU A 123 -19.46 2.66 -5.12
CA LEU A 123 -19.93 3.70 -4.22
C LEU A 123 -21.16 4.42 -4.78
N ASP A 124 -21.12 4.86 -6.04
CA ASP A 124 -22.25 5.54 -6.69
C ASP A 124 -23.52 4.69 -6.63
N LYS A 125 -23.43 3.42 -7.06
CA LYS A 125 -24.60 2.54 -7.16
C LYS A 125 -25.15 2.13 -5.80
N PHE A 126 -24.28 1.71 -4.87
CA PHE A 126 -24.76 1.29 -3.54
C PHE A 126 -25.25 2.46 -2.70
N CYS A 127 -24.57 3.62 -2.70
CA CYS A 127 -25.04 4.79 -1.97
C CYS A 127 -26.39 5.28 -2.52
N THR A 128 -26.54 5.36 -3.84
CA THR A 128 -27.80 5.77 -4.49
C THR A 128 -28.92 4.80 -4.14
N ALA A 129 -28.72 3.49 -4.35
CA ALA A 129 -29.75 2.50 -4.06
C ALA A 129 -30.16 2.48 -2.58
N TYR A 130 -29.19 2.58 -1.68
CA TYR A 130 -29.45 2.55 -0.24
C TYR A 130 -30.16 3.83 0.23
N ASN A 131 -29.85 5.00 -0.36
CA ASN A 131 -30.57 6.25 -0.08
C ASN A 131 -31.98 6.26 -0.68
N ASN A 132 -32.15 5.79 -1.92
CA ASN A 132 -33.47 5.65 -2.54
C ASN A 132 -34.37 4.71 -1.72
N LYS A 133 -33.81 3.64 -1.16
CA LYS A 133 -34.55 2.74 -0.25
C LYS A 133 -35.04 3.49 0.98
N PHE A 134 -34.19 4.30 1.60
CA PHE A 134 -34.56 5.10 2.77
C PHE A 134 -35.65 6.14 2.45
N GLU A 135 -35.58 6.78 1.28
CA GLU A 135 -36.54 7.80 0.84
C GLU A 135 -37.86 7.21 0.30
N GLY A 136 -37.97 5.89 0.17
CA GLY A 136 -39.14 5.23 -0.40
C GLY A 136 -39.24 5.35 -1.93
N THR A 137 -38.14 5.70 -2.61
CA THR A 137 -38.06 5.93 -4.06
C THR A 137 -37.24 4.85 -4.80
N ALA A 138 -36.87 3.76 -4.12
CA ALA A 138 -36.08 2.67 -4.68
C ALA A 138 -36.74 2.01 -5.89
N THR A 139 -35.96 1.93 -6.98
CA THR A 139 -36.33 1.19 -8.19
C THR A 139 -36.21 -0.32 -7.98
N ASN A 140 -36.76 -1.11 -8.91
CA ASN A 140 -36.53 -2.56 -8.93
C ASN A 140 -35.03 -2.91 -9.03
N TYR A 141 -34.26 -2.10 -9.75
CA TYR A 141 -32.81 -2.27 -9.85
C TYR A 141 -32.13 -2.02 -8.50
N ASP A 142 -32.48 -0.94 -7.80
CA ASP A 142 -31.94 -0.64 -6.47
C ASP A 142 -32.21 -1.80 -5.49
N GLN A 143 -33.42 -2.35 -5.51
CA GLN A 143 -33.79 -3.48 -4.66
C GLN A 143 -32.98 -4.75 -4.98
N LEU A 144 -32.71 -5.03 -6.27
CA LEU A 144 -31.85 -6.15 -6.67
C LEU A 144 -30.40 -5.92 -6.27
N LEU A 145 -29.89 -4.70 -6.47
CA LEU A 145 -28.52 -4.34 -6.10
C LEU A 145 -28.29 -4.51 -4.59
N LEU A 146 -29.23 -4.04 -3.76
CA LEU A 146 -29.12 -4.16 -2.31
C LEU A 146 -29.18 -5.61 -1.80
N LYS A 147 -29.67 -6.57 -2.60
CA LYS A 147 -29.58 -8.01 -2.26
C LYS A 147 -28.17 -8.57 -2.40
N LEU A 148 -27.25 -7.86 -3.06
CA LEU A 148 -25.84 -8.23 -3.09
C LEU A 148 -25.11 -7.88 -1.78
N LEU A 149 -25.73 -7.09 -0.90
CA LEU A 149 -25.18 -6.82 0.42
C LEU A 149 -25.25 -8.08 1.29
N PRO A 150 -24.18 -8.44 2.02
CA PRO A 150 -24.24 -9.50 3.02
C PRO A 150 -25.29 -9.17 4.09
N GLU A 151 -25.90 -10.19 4.69
CA GLU A 151 -26.99 -10.04 5.67
C GLU A 151 -26.64 -9.05 6.81
N LYS A 152 -25.40 -9.09 7.31
CA LYS A 152 -24.91 -8.18 8.36
C LYS A 152 -24.93 -6.69 7.97
N PHE A 153 -25.00 -6.37 6.68
CA PHE A 153 -25.12 -5.02 6.15
C PHE A 153 -26.57 -4.62 5.83
N VAL A 154 -27.53 -5.51 5.98
CA VAL A 154 -28.96 -5.20 5.81
C VAL A 154 -29.50 -4.63 7.13
N THR A 155 -29.08 -3.40 7.43
CA THR A 155 -29.60 -2.63 8.57
C THR A 155 -30.21 -1.33 8.06
N GLU A 156 -31.06 -0.68 8.86
CA GLU A 156 -31.58 0.65 8.54
C GLU A 156 -30.77 1.72 9.27
N LYS A 157 -30.47 2.82 8.56
CA LYS A 157 -29.70 3.96 9.09
C LYS A 157 -30.45 5.24 8.77
N MET A 158 -30.69 6.04 9.81
CA MET A 158 -31.61 7.18 9.75
C MET A 158 -30.95 8.43 9.14
N SER A 159 -29.68 8.70 9.49
CA SER A 159 -28.98 9.86 8.96
C SER A 159 -28.26 9.54 7.65
N LEU A 160 -28.20 10.50 6.73
CA LEU A 160 -27.46 10.37 5.47
C LEU A 160 -25.99 10.00 5.72
N TYR A 161 -25.37 10.63 6.73
CA TYR A 161 -23.99 10.34 7.12
C TYR A 161 -23.79 8.86 7.46
N GLU A 162 -24.66 8.28 8.30
CA GLU A 162 -24.57 6.87 8.66
C GLU A 162 -24.83 5.95 7.47
N ARG A 163 -25.73 6.31 6.55
CA ARG A 163 -25.97 5.56 5.31
C ARG A 163 -24.72 5.50 4.44
N LEU A 164 -24.10 6.65 4.19
CA LEU A 164 -22.88 6.74 3.39
C LEU A 164 -21.73 6.00 4.07
N MET A 165 -21.53 6.20 5.37
CA MET A 165 -20.49 5.49 6.13
C MET A 165 -20.69 3.97 6.11
N HIS A 166 -21.94 3.51 6.20
CA HIS A 166 -22.29 2.09 6.16
C HIS A 166 -21.93 1.45 4.81
N ILE A 167 -22.21 2.15 3.71
CA ILE A 167 -21.80 1.69 2.37
C ILE A 167 -20.28 1.77 2.18
N CYS A 168 -19.62 2.83 2.62
CA CYS A 168 -18.16 2.93 2.60
C CYS A 168 -17.51 1.77 3.36
N HIS A 169 -18.03 1.42 4.53
CA HIS A 169 -17.56 0.27 5.30
C HIS A 169 -17.74 -1.06 4.55
N PHE A 170 -18.89 -1.25 3.90
CA PHE A 170 -19.09 -2.44 3.06
C PHE A 170 -18.06 -2.52 1.93
N ILE A 171 -17.89 -1.43 1.17
CA ILE A 171 -16.97 -1.39 0.03
C ILE A 171 -15.52 -1.56 0.47
N SER A 172 -15.10 -0.96 1.59
CA SER A 172 -13.74 -1.09 2.12
C SER A 172 -13.41 -2.51 2.60
N MET A 173 -14.41 -3.35 2.87
CA MET A 173 -14.22 -4.75 3.26
C MET A 173 -14.07 -5.70 2.06
N LEU A 174 -14.28 -5.23 0.83
CA LEU A 174 -14.16 -6.06 -0.35
C LEU A 174 -12.68 -6.28 -0.68
N THR A 175 -12.35 -7.51 -1.08
CA THR A 175 -11.09 -7.79 -1.77
C THR A 175 -11.18 -7.27 -3.21
N ASP A 176 -10.05 -7.00 -3.85
CA ASP A 176 -10.00 -6.56 -5.26
C ASP A 176 -10.80 -7.47 -6.19
N GLY A 177 -10.62 -8.79 -6.04
CA GLY A 177 -11.35 -9.77 -6.84
C GLY A 177 -12.86 -9.71 -6.61
N LYS A 178 -13.31 -9.46 -5.38
CA LYS A 178 -14.73 -9.34 -5.07
C LYS A 178 -15.32 -8.02 -5.58
N ALA A 179 -14.57 -6.92 -5.45
CA ALA A 179 -14.96 -5.62 -5.98
C ALA A 179 -15.11 -5.67 -7.50
N LEU A 180 -14.15 -6.26 -8.21
CA LEU A 180 -14.22 -6.49 -9.66
C LEU A 180 -15.39 -7.38 -10.06
N GLN A 181 -15.65 -8.47 -9.32
CA GLN A 181 -16.79 -9.34 -9.58
C GLN A 181 -18.12 -8.56 -9.52
N ILE A 182 -18.33 -7.77 -8.47
CA ILE A 182 -19.56 -6.98 -8.30
C ILE A 182 -19.65 -5.87 -9.36
N PHE A 183 -18.52 -5.21 -9.66
CA PHE A 183 -18.44 -4.20 -10.70
C PHE A 183 -18.86 -4.74 -12.07
N ASN A 184 -18.36 -5.92 -12.45
CA ASN A 184 -18.74 -6.57 -13.71
C ASN A 184 -20.23 -6.92 -13.73
N ILE A 185 -20.81 -7.44 -12.64
CA ILE A 185 -22.26 -7.68 -12.54
C ILE A 185 -23.06 -6.39 -12.76
N ILE A 186 -22.58 -5.25 -12.24
CA ILE A 186 -23.25 -3.95 -12.36
C ILE A 186 -23.14 -3.39 -13.78
N LYS A 187 -21.99 -3.59 -14.44
CA LYS A 187 -21.72 -3.04 -15.78
C LYS A 187 -22.28 -3.89 -16.92
N GLY A 188 -22.46 -5.20 -16.72
CA GLY A 188 -22.85 -6.17 -17.74
C GLY A 188 -21.64 -6.81 -18.37
#